data_AF-A0A9D9J1P1-F1
#
_entry.id   AF-A0A9D9J1P1-F1
#
_cell.length_a   1.000
_cell.length_b   1.000
_cell.length_c   1.000
_cell.angle_alpha   90.00
_cell.angle_beta   90.00
_cell.angle_gamma   90.00
#
_symmetry.space_group_name_H-M   'P 1'
#
loop_
_entity.id
_entity.type
_entity.pdbx_description
1 polymer ?
#
loop_
_entity_poly.entity_id
_entity_poly.type
_entity_poly.pdbx_seq_one_letter_code
_entity_poly.pdbx_strand_id
1 'polypeptide(L)'
;MLKLVLLSFFHCLTLCAGQVFLKISLSKTGPFRFSWGYFKDFLTCWQWAACGASFLTACILWMYILKRYEFSLAYPITSMTFVFSILAGFLVFGEAISVNKWVGVGLITLGIIVIAAGGK
;
A
#
# COMPACT_ATOMS: atom_id res chain seq x y z
N MET A 1 15.96 -6.19 14.05
CA MET A 1 14.95 -6.82 13.16
C MET A 1 13.49 -6.56 13.54
N LEU A 2 13.01 -6.89 14.74
CA LEU A 2 11.57 -6.69 15.08
C LEU A 2 11.07 -5.25 14.84
N LYS A 3 11.84 -4.22 15.20
CA LYS A 3 11.50 -2.81 14.94
C LYS A 3 11.33 -2.50 13.44
N LEU A 4 12.19 -3.06 12.58
CA LEU A 4 12.10 -2.89 11.13
C LEU A 4 10.82 -3.55 10.60
N VAL A 5 10.54 -4.79 11.04
CA VAL A 5 9.33 -5.51 10.62
C VAL A 5 8.07 -4.75 11.03
N LEU A 6 7.99 -4.23 12.27
CA LEU A 6 6.86 -3.44 12.73
C LEU A 6 6.69 -2.11 11.97
N LEU A 7 7.78 -1.39 11.72
CA LEU A 7 7.76 -0.15 10.95
C LEU A 7 7.34 -0.41 9.50
N SER A 8 7.89 -1.44 8.87
CA SER A 8 7.52 -1.84 7.50
C SER A 8 6.06 -2.29 7.44
N PHE A 9 5.57 -3.04 8.43
CA PHE A 9 4.16 -3.43 8.49
C PHE A 9 3.23 -2.21 8.51
N PHE A 10 3.52 -1.23 9.37
CA PHE A 10 2.72 0.00 9.45
C PHE A 10 2.85 0.86 8.18
N HIS A 11 4.03 0.92 7.59
CA HIS A 11 4.27 1.55 6.29
C HIS A 11 3.42 0.88 5.19
N CYS A 12 3.43 -0.45 5.10
CA CYS A 12 2.65 -1.19 4.12
C CYS A 12 1.14 -0.99 4.30
N LEU A 13 0.66 -0.94 5.55
CA LEU A 13 -0.75 -0.71 5.84
C LEU A 13 -1.19 0.69 5.42
N THR A 14 -0.40 1.72 5.75
CA THR A 14 -0.69 3.11 5.36
C THR A 14 -0.59 3.30 3.85
N LEU A 15 0.39 2.67 3.20
CA LEU A 15 0.53 2.70 1.75
C LEU A 15 -0.66 2.02 1.04
N CYS A 16 -1.08 0.86 1.53
CA CYS A 16 -2.27 0.16 1.03
C CYS A 16 -3.55 0.99 1.25
N ALA A 17 -3.72 1.60 2.43
CA ALA A 17 -4.85 2.47 2.70
C ALA A 17 -4.93 3.64 1.70
N GLY A 18 -3.79 4.25 1.37
CA GLY A 18 -3.70 5.29 0.34
C GLY A 18 -4.24 4.82 -1.02
N GLN A 19 -3.82 3.64 -1.47
CA GLN A 19 -4.29 3.02 -2.72
C GLN A 19 -5.80 2.73 -2.71
N VAL A 20 -6.32 2.24 -1.58
CA VAL A 20 -7.75 1.97 -1.41
C VAL A 20 -8.56 3.26 -1.49
N PHE A 21 -8.18 4.29 -0.73
CA PHE A 21 -8.86 5.59 -0.75
C PHE A 21 -8.78 6.26 -2.12
N LEU A 22 -7.65 6.12 -2.80
CA LEU A 22 -7.48 6.59 -4.18
C LEU A 22 -8.53 5.97 -5.11
N LYS A 23 -8.63 4.63 -5.09
CA LYS A 23 -9.59 3.92 -5.93
C LYS A 23 -11.04 4.27 -5.60
N ILE A 24 -11.38 4.43 -4.32
CA ILE A 24 -12.72 4.88 -3.90
C ILE A 24 -12.99 6.31 -4.38
N SER A 25 -12.03 7.22 -4.23
CA SER A 25 -12.14 8.60 -4.70
C SER A 25 -12.40 8.65 -6.21
N LEU A 26 -11.60 7.93 -6.99
CA LEU A 26 -11.74 7.85 -8.44
C LEU A 26 -13.04 7.18 -8.90
N SER A 27 -13.60 6.26 -8.11
CA SER A 27 -14.87 5.61 -8.44
C SER A 27 -16.09 6.53 -8.19
N LYS A 28 -15.93 7.55 -7.33
CA LYS A 28 -16.98 8.52 -7.00
C LYS A 28 -16.95 9.75 -7.90
N THR A 29 -15.77 10.12 -8.38
CA THR A 29 -15.62 11.15 -9.39
C THR A 29 -16.05 10.53 -10.73
N GLY A 30 -16.95 11.20 -11.47
CA GLY A 30 -17.44 10.69 -12.75
C GLY A 30 -16.35 10.48 -13.81
N PRO A 31 -16.69 10.18 -15.07
CA PRO A 31 -15.69 9.98 -16.12
C PRO A 31 -14.72 11.16 -16.20
N PHE A 32 -13.44 10.85 -16.40
CA PHE A 32 -12.38 11.86 -16.44
C PHE A 32 -12.71 12.95 -17.46
N ARG A 33 -12.74 14.19 -16.99
CA ARG A 33 -12.93 15.40 -17.82
C ARG A 33 -11.85 16.39 -17.45
N PHE A 34 -11.10 16.86 -18.44
CA PHE A 34 -10.12 17.92 -18.23
C PHE A 34 -10.84 19.27 -18.08
N SER A 35 -11.35 19.53 -16.88
CA SER A 35 -12.07 20.74 -16.51
C SER A 35 -11.78 21.11 -15.08
N TRP A 36 -11.74 22.41 -14.80
CA TRP A 36 -11.55 22.92 -13.44
C TRP A 36 -12.63 22.43 -12.46
N GLY A 37 -13.86 22.22 -12.94
CA GLY A 37 -14.95 21.65 -12.12
C GLY A 37 -14.65 20.23 -11.65
N TYR A 38 -14.12 19.39 -12.54
CA TYR A 38 -13.72 18.01 -12.20
C TYR A 38 -12.63 18.00 -11.11
N PHE A 39 -11.61 18.85 -11.24
CA PHE A 39 -10.56 18.95 -10.22
C PHE A 39 -11.10 19.45 -8.89
N LYS A 40 -12.05 20.40 -8.88
CA LYS A 40 -12.66 20.89 -7.64
C LYS A 40 -13.44 19.78 -6.93
N ASP A 41 -14.26 19.02 -7.65
CA ASP A 41 -15.04 17.91 -7.10
C ASP A 41 -14.13 16.76 -6.61
N PHE A 42 -13.04 16.51 -7.33
CA PHE A 42 -12.03 15.53 -6.95
C PHE A 42 -11.27 15.93 -5.68
N LEU A 43 -10.80 17.18 -5.61
CA LEU A 43 -10.01 17.70 -4.48
C LEU A 43 -10.83 17.93 -3.21
N THR A 44 -12.14 18.17 -3.33
CA THR A 44 -13.04 18.34 -2.18
C THR A 44 -13.54 17.02 -1.59
N CYS A 45 -13.29 15.90 -2.27
CA CYS A 45 -13.63 14.56 -1.82
C CYS A 45 -12.77 14.17 -0.60
N TRP A 46 -13.38 13.88 0.54
CA TRP A 46 -12.62 13.54 1.76
C TRP A 46 -11.75 12.28 1.58
N GLN A 47 -12.15 11.35 0.71
CA GLN A 47 -11.34 10.17 0.36
C GLN A 47 -10.03 10.57 -0.31
N TRP A 48 -10.03 11.62 -1.13
CA TRP A 48 -8.81 12.15 -1.73
C TRP A 48 -7.87 12.72 -0.65
N ALA A 49 -8.42 13.46 0.32
CA ALA A 49 -7.65 13.94 1.45
C ALA A 49 -7.06 12.79 2.29
N ALA A 50 -7.86 11.73 2.56
CA ALA A 50 -7.40 10.53 3.28
C ALA A 50 -6.31 9.76 2.50
N CYS A 51 -6.44 9.69 1.17
CA CYS A 51 -5.42 9.17 0.27
C CYS A 51 -4.10 9.95 0.40
N GLY A 52 -4.15 11.28 0.32
CA GLY A 52 -2.98 12.15 0.47
C GLY A 52 -2.32 12.00 1.85
N ALA A 53 -3.11 11.99 2.92
CA ALA A 53 -2.61 11.78 4.27
C ALA A 53 -1.91 10.41 4.42
N SER A 54 -2.52 9.35 3.89
CA SER A 54 -1.98 7.99 3.94
C SER A 54 -0.65 7.87 3.19
N PHE A 55 -0.56 8.44 1.98
CA PHE A 55 0.69 8.46 1.21
C PHE A 55 1.77 9.30 1.88
N LEU A 56 1.41 10.44 2.45
CA LEU A 56 2.36 11.28 3.19
C LEU A 56 2.93 10.53 4.40
N THR A 57 2.08 9.88 5.20
CA THR A 57 2.52 9.04 6.32
C THR A 57 3.39 7.89 5.85
N ALA A 58 3.00 7.17 4.79
CA ALA A 58 3.80 6.11 4.21
C ALA A 58 5.17 6.61 3.75
N CYS A 59 5.24 7.77 3.11
CA CYS A 59 6.48 8.40 2.66
C CYS A 59 7.41 8.74 3.84
N ILE A 60 6.87 9.37 4.91
CA ILE A 60 7.63 9.70 6.12
C ILE A 60 8.20 8.44 6.76
N LEU A 61 7.40 7.37 6.88
CA LEU A 61 7.86 6.09 7.41
C LEU A 61 8.95 5.48 6.55
N TRP A 62 8.81 5.54 5.22
CA TRP A 62 9.80 5.02 4.29
C TRP A 62 11.13 5.76 4.40
N MET A 63 11.10 7.09 4.45
CA MET A 63 12.29 7.92 4.70
C MET A 63 12.96 7.54 6.01
N TYR A 64 12.18 7.33 7.08
CA TYR A 64 12.70 6.92 8.37
C TYR A 64 13.37 5.53 8.31
N ILE A 65 12.74 4.57 7.63
CA ILE A 65 13.26 3.21 7.45
C ILE A 65 14.57 3.25 6.67
N LEU A 66 14.60 3.93 5.52
CA LEU A 66 15.80 4.03 4.69
C LEU A 66 16.96 4.77 5.36
N LYS A 67 16.66 5.71 6.27
CA LYS A 67 17.69 6.39 7.05
C LYS A 67 18.37 5.47 8.08
N ARG A 68 17.72 4.37 8.50
CA ARG A 68 18.17 3.54 9.63
C ARG A 68 18.49 2.09 9.28
N TYR A 69 18.04 1.62 8.12
CA TYR A 69 18.16 0.23 7.70
C TYR A 69 18.66 0.17 6.26
N GLU A 70 19.39 -0.90 5.95
CA GLU A 70 19.85 -1.15 4.60
C GLU A 70 18.66 -1.36 3.66
N PHE A 71 18.74 -0.75 2.48
CA PHE A 71 17.70 -0.85 1.46
C PHE A 71 17.42 -2.31 1.08
N SER A 72 18.47 -3.13 0.96
CA SER A 72 18.42 -4.57 0.65
C SER A 72 17.58 -5.38 1.65
N LEU A 73 17.54 -4.96 2.92
CA LEU A 73 16.72 -5.61 3.96
C LEU A 73 15.33 -4.99 4.05
N ALA A 74 15.21 -3.67 3.94
CA ALA A 74 13.95 -2.97 4.10
C ALA A 74 12.97 -3.21 2.94
N TYR A 75 13.47 -3.17 1.71
CA TYR A 75 12.65 -3.23 0.49
C TYR A 75 11.88 -4.55 0.31
N PRO A 76 12.47 -5.73 0.56
CA PRO A 76 11.72 -6.98 0.54
C PRO A 76 10.60 -7.01 1.58
N ILE A 77 10.86 -6.53 2.80
CA ILE A 77 9.84 -6.50 3.86
C ILE A 77 8.69 -5.54 3.48
N THR A 78 8.97 -4.40 2.84
CA THR A 78 7.90 -3.49 2.39
C THR A 78 7.12 -4.00 1.18
N SER A 79 7.61 -5.03 0.49
CA SER A 79 6.87 -5.72 -0.58
C SER A 79 5.64 -6.45 -0.05
N MET A 80 5.50 -6.63 1.28
CA MET A 80 4.26 -7.09 1.94
C MET A 80 3.05 -6.21 1.60
N THR A 81 3.24 -4.96 1.18
CA THR A 81 2.16 -4.10 0.69
C THR A 81 1.33 -4.78 -0.40
N PHE A 82 1.96 -5.60 -1.26
CA PHE A 82 1.25 -6.34 -2.30
C PHE A 82 0.19 -7.29 -1.74
N VAL A 83 0.53 -7.99 -0.65
CA VAL A 83 -0.38 -8.88 0.08
C VAL A 83 -1.58 -8.08 0.59
N PHE A 84 -1.33 -6.94 1.24
CA PHE A 84 -2.40 -6.08 1.74
C PHE A 84 -3.27 -5.50 0.63
N SER A 85 -2.68 -5.09 -0.50
CA SER A 85 -3.42 -4.56 -1.64
C SER A 85 -4.36 -5.60 -2.26
N ILE A 86 -3.92 -6.87 -2.37
CA ILE A 86 -4.77 -7.95 -2.85
C ILE A 86 -5.90 -8.24 -1.86
N LEU A 87 -5.58 -8.32 -0.56
CA LEU A 87 -6.59 -8.51 0.48
C LEU A 87 -7.61 -7.37 0.50
N ALA A 88 -7.17 -6.12 0.34
CA ALA A 88 -8.05 -4.96 0.23
C ALA A 88 -8.89 -4.99 -1.05
N GLY A 89 -8.32 -5.45 -2.17
CA GLY A 89 -9.04 -5.77 -3.42
C GLY A 89 -10.27 -6.65 -3.17
N PHE A 90 -10.06 -7.75 -2.46
CA PHE A 90 -11.12 -8.71 -2.12
C PHE A 90 -12.10 -8.16 -1.07
N LEU A 91 -11.61 -7.62 0.04
CA LEU A 91 -12.45 -7.21 1.17
C LEU A 91 -13.23 -5.91 0.92
N VAL A 92 -12.61 -4.93 0.26
CA VAL A 92 -13.20 -3.59 0.06
C VAL A 92 -13.95 -3.49 -1.25
N PHE A 93 -13.42 -4.09 -2.32
CA PHE A 93 -14.00 -3.98 -3.66
C PHE A 93 -14.72 -5.25 -4.12
N GLY A 94 -14.70 -6.33 -3.34
CA GLY A 94 -15.38 -7.59 -3.68
C GLY A 94 -14.77 -8.28 -4.90
N GLU A 95 -13.50 -8.02 -5.22
CA GLU A 95 -12.88 -8.57 -6.42
C GLU A 95 -12.64 -10.07 -6.30
N ALA A 96 -13.01 -10.82 -7.35
CA ALA A 96 -12.69 -12.23 -7.45
C ALA A 96 -11.17 -12.43 -7.65
N ILE A 97 -10.52 -13.01 -6.65
CA ILE A 97 -9.10 -13.37 -6.73
C ILE A 97 -8.98 -14.79 -7.28
N SER A 98 -8.29 -14.94 -8.40
CA SER A 98 -7.99 -16.26 -8.97
C SER A 98 -7.03 -17.06 -8.08
N VAL A 99 -7.10 -18.39 -8.16
CA VAL A 99 -6.21 -19.30 -7.41
C VAL A 99 -4.73 -18.97 -7.66
N ASN A 100 -4.37 -18.63 -8.89
CA ASN A 100 -3.00 -18.26 -9.25
C ASN A 100 -2.50 -17.03 -8.47
N LYS A 101 -3.36 -16.04 -8.23
CA LYS A 101 -2.99 -14.86 -7.43
C LYS A 101 -2.76 -15.24 -5.96
N TRP A 102 -3.58 -16.13 -5.40
CA TRP A 102 -3.39 -16.64 -4.04
C TRP A 102 -2.08 -17.41 -3.88
N VAL A 103 -1.74 -18.27 -4.85
CA VAL A 103 -0.45 -18.98 -4.88
C VAL A 103 0.70 -17.97 -4.93
N GLY A 104 0.62 -16.96 -5.80
CA GLY A 104 1.62 -15.90 -5.89
C GLY A 104 1.79 -15.12 -4.58
N VAL A 105 0.69 -14.78 -3.90
CA VAL A 105 0.72 -14.14 -2.56
C VAL A 105 1.43 -15.02 -1.54
N GLY A 106 1.16 -16.33 -1.54
CA GLY A 106 1.86 -17.29 -0.69
C GLY A 106 3.36 -17.30 -0.95
N LEU A 107 3.78 -17.36 -2.22
CA LEU A 107 5.19 -17.35 -2.62
C LEU A 107 5.91 -16.05 -2.22
N ILE A 108 5.28 -14.89 -2.43
CA ILE A 108 5.83 -13.59 -2.01
C ILE A 108 6.00 -13.57 -0.49
N THR A 109 4.99 -13.99 0.26
CA THR A 109 5.02 -14.01 1.73
C THR A 109 6.14 -14.92 2.24
N LEU A 110 6.31 -16.11 1.65
CA LEU A 110 7.41 -17.02 1.96
C LEU A 110 8.77 -16.39 1.65
N GLY A 111 8.93 -15.75 0.50
CA GLY A 111 10.16 -15.05 0.14
C GLY A 111 10.54 -13.97 1.15
N ILE A 112 9.56 -13.22 1.66
CA ILE A 112 9.77 -12.20 2.68
C ILE A 112 10.21 -12.83 4.01
N ILE A 113 9.62 -13.95 4.42
CA ILE A 113 10.01 -14.68 5.63
C ILE A 113 11.46 -15.17 5.52
N VAL A 114 11.83 -15.75 4.37
CA VAL A 114 13.20 -16.25 4.12
C VAL A 114 14.22 -15.12 4.20
N ILE A 115 13.94 -13.98 3.58
CA ILE A 115 14.84 -12.81 3.62
C ILE A 115 14.93 -12.24 5.04
N ALA A 116 13.80 -12.13 5.75
CA ALA A 116 13.78 -11.65 7.13
C ALA A 116 14.53 -12.58 8.10
N ALA A 117 14.55 -13.90 7.82
CA ALA A 117 15.31 -14.88 8.59
C ALA A 117 16.81 -14.90 8.24
N GLY A 118 17.17 -14.59 6.99
CA GLY A 118 18.56 -14.55 6.51
C GLY A 118 19.32 -13.28 6.87
N GLY A 119 18.61 -12.18 7.15
CA GLY A 119 19.22 -10.94 7.66
C GLY A 119 19.63 -11.09 9.14
N LYS A 120 20.89 -11.43 9.38
CA LYS A 120 21.55 -11.17 10.68
C LYS A 120 22.11 -9.76 10.69
#